data_AF-K6DSC1-F1
#
_entry.id   AF-K6DSC1-F1
#
_cell.length_a   1.000
_cell.length_b   1.000
_cell.length_c   1.000
_cell.angle_alpha   90.00
_cell.angle_beta   90.00
_cell.angle_gamma   90.00
#
_symmetry.space_group_name_H-M   'P 1'
#
loop_
_entity.id
_entity.type
_entity.pdbx_description
1 polymer ?
#
loop_
_entity_poly.entity_id
_entity_poly.type
_entity_poly.pdbx_seq_one_letter_code
_entity_poly.pdbx_strand_id
1 'polypeptide(L)'
;MKVDQLFTTPSVFFGKNQQVQAASPSKTSFSEALGEALQSANETILQSENMSAKIATGEIKNIHDVTIAAQKAQIALQLTTQVRDKVVESYQEIMRMQV
;
A
#
# COMPACT_ATOMS: atom_id res chain seq x y z
N MET A 1 11.05 -35.25 -49.61
CA MET A 1 12.05 -34.21 -49.90
C MET A 1 11.68 -32.96 -49.10
N LYS A 2 12.62 -32.47 -48.27
CA LYS A 2 12.61 -31.23 -47.44
C LYS A 2 11.52 -31.20 -46.34
N VAL A 3 11.70 -31.35 -45.02
CA VAL A 3 12.78 -31.06 -44.04
C VAL A 3 13.50 -29.72 -44.25
N ASP A 4 13.66 -28.99 -43.14
CA ASP A 4 14.32 -27.69 -42.94
C ASP A 4 13.53 -26.41 -43.25
N GLN A 5 12.82 -25.90 -42.24
CA GLN A 5 13.00 -24.52 -41.72
C GLN A 5 12.47 -24.50 -40.27
N LEU A 6 13.34 -24.98 -39.39
CA LEU A 6 13.31 -24.77 -37.95
C LEU A 6 13.25 -23.27 -37.63
N PHE A 7 12.67 -22.96 -36.47
CA PHE A 7 13.06 -21.87 -35.56
C PHE A 7 14.09 -20.88 -36.13
N THR A 8 13.62 -19.70 -36.56
CA THR A 8 14.48 -18.53 -36.61
C THR A 8 13.67 -17.27 -36.28
N THR A 9 14.04 -16.70 -35.15
CA THR A 9 13.65 -15.40 -34.56
C THR A 9 13.51 -14.27 -35.59
N PRO A 10 12.41 -13.51 -35.58
CA PRO A 10 12.48 -12.10 -35.94
C PRO A 10 13.03 -11.33 -34.75
N SER A 11 14.36 -11.21 -34.77
CA SER A 11 15.14 -10.03 -34.39
C SER A 11 14.44 -8.96 -33.54
N VAL A 12 14.97 -8.86 -32.32
CA VAL A 12 14.91 -7.73 -31.39
C VAL A 12 15.00 -6.38 -32.13
N PHE A 13 13.94 -5.58 -32.04
CA PHE A 13 13.99 -4.15 -32.33
C PHE A 13 14.68 -3.43 -31.17
N PHE A 14 16.01 -3.30 -31.26
CA PHE A 14 16.82 -2.46 -30.38
C PHE A 14 16.65 -1.00 -30.80
N GLY A 15 15.62 -0.34 -30.26
CA GLY A 15 15.27 1.05 -30.54
C GLY A 15 15.44 1.93 -29.31
N LYS A 16 16.57 2.67 -29.31
CA LYS A 16 16.82 3.91 -28.55
C LYS A 16 17.00 3.78 -27.03
N ASN A 17 18.29 3.73 -26.64
CA ASN A 17 18.89 4.26 -25.40
C ASN A 17 17.95 5.06 -24.49
N GLN A 18 17.19 4.39 -23.65
CA GLN A 18 17.10 4.81 -22.26
C GLN A 18 18.23 4.08 -21.55
N GLN A 19 19.31 4.82 -21.31
CA GLN A 19 20.20 4.48 -20.22
C GLN A 19 19.28 4.29 -19.01
N VAL A 20 19.09 3.04 -18.61
CA VAL A 20 18.70 2.73 -17.25
C VAL A 20 19.90 3.19 -16.45
N GLN A 21 19.89 4.49 -16.11
CA GLN A 21 20.73 5.02 -15.07
C GLN A 21 20.38 4.13 -13.90
N ALA A 22 21.28 3.21 -13.57
CA ALA A 22 21.21 2.48 -12.34
C ALA A 22 21.00 3.56 -11.30
N ALA A 23 19.80 3.59 -10.71
CA ALA A 23 19.57 4.29 -9.49
C ALA A 23 20.61 3.66 -8.57
N SER A 24 21.74 4.36 -8.43
CA SER A 24 22.65 4.15 -7.34
C SER A 24 21.75 4.01 -6.12
N PRO A 25 21.96 3.04 -5.23
CA PRO A 25 21.22 2.99 -3.98
C PRO A 25 21.60 4.27 -3.23
N SER A 26 20.87 5.35 -3.54
CA SER A 26 20.74 6.53 -2.74
C SER A 26 20.39 5.94 -1.40
N LYS A 27 21.33 6.06 -0.47
CA LYS A 27 21.04 5.91 0.94
C LYS A 27 20.08 7.04 1.29
N THR A 28 18.86 7.02 0.76
CA THR A 28 17.76 7.82 1.25
C THR A 28 17.62 7.34 2.66
N SER A 29 18.08 8.19 3.58
CA SER A 29 18.10 7.85 4.98
C SER A 29 16.66 7.55 5.38
N PHE A 30 16.46 6.57 6.26
CA PHE A 30 15.12 6.26 6.78
C PHE A 30 14.41 7.54 7.30
N SER A 31 15.18 8.50 7.80
CA SER A 31 14.70 9.83 8.20
C SER A 31 14.11 10.65 7.06
N GLU A 32 14.69 10.62 5.86
CA GLU A 32 14.15 11.32 4.68
C GLU A 32 12.88 10.65 4.18
N ALA A 33 12.86 9.31 4.10
CA ALA A 33 11.66 8.56 3.73
C ALA A 33 10.51 8.76 4.74
N LEU A 34 10.84 8.85 6.03
CA LEU A 34 9.88 9.17 7.08
C LEU A 34 9.40 10.61 7.00
N GLY A 35 10.28 11.55 6.69
CA GLY A 35 9.94 12.95 6.45
C GLY A 35 8.97 13.12 5.27
N GLU A 36 9.25 12.46 4.15
CA GLU A 36 8.36 12.45 2.98
C GLU A 36 7.01 11.80 3.29
N ALA A 37 7.01 10.68 4.02
CA ALA A 37 5.77 10.02 4.43
C ALA A 37 4.91 10.92 5.34
N LEU A 38 5.55 11.67 6.26
CA LEU A 38 4.86 12.59 7.16
C LEU A 38 4.31 13.82 6.41
N GLN A 39 5.07 14.34 5.44
CA GLN A 39 4.64 15.41 4.55
C GLN A 39 3.41 14.98 3.72
N SER A 40 3.47 13.78 3.13
CA SER A 40 2.38 13.21 2.33
C SER A 40 1.12 12.94 3.16
N ALA A 41 1.28 12.47 4.41
CA ALA A 41 0.16 12.30 5.33
C ALA A 41 -0.51 13.63 5.65
N ASN A 42 0.25 14.70 5.88
CA ASN A 42 -0.29 16.03 6.14
C ASN A 42 -1.07 16.59 4.94
N GLU A 43 -0.55 16.43 3.73
CA GLU A 43 -1.28 16.82 2.50
C GLU A 43 -2.58 16.02 2.32
N THR A 44 -2.54 14.72 2.63
CA THR A 44 -3.72 13.86 2.57
C THR A 44 -4.79 14.27 3.58
N ILE A 45 -4.39 14.68 4.79
CA ILE A 45 -5.31 15.19 5.83
C ILE A 45 -5.98 16.48 5.34
N LEU A 46 -5.23 17.44 4.82
CA LEU A 46 -5.76 18.69 4.26
C LEU A 46 -6.72 18.45 3.08
N GLN A 47 -6.39 17.51 2.20
CA GLN A 47 -7.30 17.11 1.11
C GLN A 47 -8.56 16.44 1.65
N SER A 48 -8.43 15.59 2.66
CA SER A 48 -9.56 14.94 3.32
C SER A 48 -10.48 15.95 3.99
N GLU A 49 -9.96 16.98 4.66
CA GLU A 49 -10.78 18.05 5.24
C GLU A 49 -11.56 18.82 4.17
N ASN A 50 -10.92 19.12 3.04
CA ASN A 50 -11.59 19.76 1.91
C ASN A 50 -12.67 18.85 1.27
N MET A 51 -12.40 17.55 1.20
CA MET A 51 -13.35 16.55 0.71
C MET A 51 -14.51 16.37 1.70
N SER A 52 -14.24 16.36 3.00
CA SER A 52 -15.25 16.28 4.07
C SER A 52 -16.17 17.51 4.07
N ALA A 53 -15.63 18.71 3.82
CA ALA A 53 -16.43 19.91 3.61
C ALA A 53 -17.35 19.80 2.38
N LYS A 54 -16.92 19.10 1.32
CA LYS A 54 -17.73 18.78 0.14
C LYS A 54 -18.72 17.63 0.36
N ILE A 55 -18.46 16.72 1.30
CA ILE A 55 -19.40 15.64 1.67
C ILE A 55 -20.52 16.19 2.56
N ALA A 56 -20.23 17.18 3.40
CA ALA A 56 -21.23 17.84 4.25
C ALA A 56 -22.35 18.57 3.45
N THR A 57 -22.20 18.75 2.13
CA THR A 57 -23.24 19.30 1.26
C THR A 57 -24.34 18.29 0.88
N GLY A 58 -24.31 17.06 1.42
CA GLY A 58 -25.52 16.29 1.70
C GLY A 58 -26.06 15.38 0.58
N GLU A 59 -25.19 14.65 -0.12
CA GLU A 59 -25.63 13.82 -1.25
C GLU A 59 -25.35 12.32 -1.05
N ILE A 60 -26.09 11.61 -0.17
CA ILE A 60 -26.13 10.13 -0.28
C ILE A 60 -27.52 9.54 -0.02
N LYS A 61 -28.13 9.09 -1.12
CA LYS A 61 -29.18 8.05 -1.23
C LYS A 61 -28.51 6.67 -1.14
N ASN A 62 -28.55 5.95 -0.01
CA ASN A 62 -28.65 4.46 0.06
C ASN A 62 -28.41 3.93 1.50
N ILE A 63 -29.48 3.47 2.16
CA ILE A 63 -29.43 2.80 3.48
C ILE A 63 -28.64 1.47 3.45
N HIS A 64 -28.52 0.84 2.27
CA HIS A 64 -27.78 -0.41 2.10
C HIS A 64 -26.27 -0.26 2.33
N ASP A 65 -25.68 0.84 1.88
CA ASP A 65 -24.24 1.09 2.03
C ASP A 65 -23.85 1.31 3.49
N VAL A 66 -24.73 1.93 4.28
CA VAL A 66 -24.53 2.12 5.73
C VAL A 66 -24.48 0.77 6.46
N THR A 67 -25.34 -0.18 6.08
CA THR A 67 -25.37 -1.52 6.70
C THR A 67 -24.13 -2.34 6.33
N ILE A 68 -23.69 -2.27 5.07
CA ILE A 68 -22.44 -2.92 4.63
C ILE A 68 -21.22 -2.29 5.31
N ALA A 69 -21.18 -0.96 5.41
CA ALA A 69 -20.11 -0.25 6.11
C ALA A 69 -20.07 -0.62 7.60
N ALA A 70 -21.22 -0.71 8.27
CA ALA A 70 -21.31 -1.13 9.66
C ALA A 70 -20.80 -2.57 9.86
N GLN A 71 -21.17 -3.51 8.98
CA GLN A 71 -20.67 -4.89 9.03
C GLN A 71 -19.16 -4.97 8.81
N LYS A 72 -18.62 -4.20 7.86
CA LYS A 72 -17.16 -4.13 7.63
C LYS A 72 -16.43 -3.55 8.85
N ALA A 73 -16.96 -2.49 9.44
CA ALA A 73 -16.38 -1.87 10.63
C ALA A 73 -16.35 -2.85 11.82
N GLN A 74 -17.43 -3.61 12.02
CA GLN A 74 -17.49 -4.63 13.07
C GLN A 74 -16.39 -5.70 12.90
N ILE A 75 -16.22 -6.22 11.67
CA ILE A 75 -15.20 -7.23 11.37
C ILE A 75 -13.79 -6.65 11.55
N ALA A 76 -13.54 -5.42 11.08
CA ALA A 76 -12.25 -4.75 11.22
C ALA A 76 -11.88 -4.50 12.69
N LEU A 77 -12.85 -4.15 13.54
CA LEU A 77 -12.63 -3.94 14.97
C LEU A 77 -12.29 -5.27 15.68
N GLN A 78 -12.99 -6.35 15.33
CA GLN A 78 -12.69 -7.69 15.85
C GLN A 78 -11.28 -8.13 15.47
N LEU A 79 -10.90 -7.95 14.20
CA LEU A 79 -9.54 -8.25 13.73
C LEU A 79 -8.49 -7.41 14.47
N THR A 80 -8.75 -6.12 14.66
CA THR A 80 -7.84 -5.22 15.38
C THR A 80 -7.60 -5.68 16.82
N THR A 81 -8.64 -6.15 17.49
CA THR A 81 -8.54 -6.69 18.85
C THR A 81 -7.68 -7.95 18.86
N GLN A 82 -7.91 -8.88 17.93
CA GLN A 82 -7.08 -10.10 17.83
C GLN A 82 -5.61 -9.81 17.53
N VAL A 83 -5.32 -8.83 16.66
CA VAL A 83 -3.95 -8.41 16.36
C VAL A 83 -3.31 -7.77 17.59
N ARG A 84 -4.01 -6.88 18.30
CA ARG A 84 -3.54 -6.31 19.57
C ARG A 84 -3.18 -7.41 20.57
N ASP A 85 -4.08 -8.37 20.77
CA ASP A 85 -3.89 -9.44 21.74
C ASP A 85 -2.66 -10.28 21.38
N LYS A 86 -2.47 -10.62 20.09
CA LYS A 86 -1.29 -11.36 19.62
C LYS A 86 0.02 -10.58 19.77
N VAL A 87 -0.01 -9.26 19.58
CA VAL A 87 1.17 -8.41 19.80
C VAL A 87 1.54 -8.38 21.28
N VAL A 88 0.55 -8.28 22.18
CA VAL A 88 0.79 -8.31 23.63
C VAL A 88 1.32 -9.67 24.07
N GLU A 89 0.74 -10.78 23.61
CA GLU A 89 1.26 -12.13 23.88
C GLU A 89 2.69 -12.29 23.37
N SER A 90 2.99 -11.83 22.16
CA SER A 90 4.34 -11.92 21.59
C SER A 90 5.36 -11.13 22.41
N TYR A 91 4.97 -9.95 22.91
CA TYR A 91 5.82 -9.16 23.81
C TYR A 91 6.06 -9.88 25.15
N GLN A 92 5.01 -10.47 25.74
CA GLN A 92 5.13 -11.24 26.97
C GLN A 92 6.01 -12.49 26.78
N GLU A 93 5.92 -13.16 25.65
CA GLU A 93 6.73 -14.34 25.35
C GLU A 93 8.21 -14.01 25.18
N ILE A 94 8.54 -12.88 24.52
CA ILE A 94 9.92 -12.38 24.43
C ILE A 94 10.51 -12.11 25.82
N MET A 95 9.72 -11.54 26.74
CA MET A 95 10.14 -11.29 28.11
C MET A 95 10.37 -12.58 28.91
N ARG A 96 9.56 -13.63 28.67
CA ARG A 96 9.76 -14.96 29.26
C ARG A 96 10.99 -15.70 28.73
N MET A 97 11.48 -15.34 27.54
CA MET A 97 12.70 -15.92 26.96
C MET A 97 14.00 -15.35 27.55
N GLN A 98 13.98 -14.21 28.24
CA GLN A 98 15.17 -13.51 28.73
C GLN A 98 15.55 -13.82 30.19
N VAL A 99 15.03 -14.89 30.80
CA VAL A 99 15.52 -15.41 32.09
C VAL A 99 16.28 -16.71 31.93
#